data_AF-A0A520GZT1-F1
#
_entry.id   AF-A0A520GZT1-F1
#
_cell.length_a   1.000
_cell.length_b   1.000
_cell.length_c   1.000
_cell.angle_alpha   90.00
_cell.angle_beta   90.00
_cell.angle_gamma   90.00
#
_symmetry.space_group_name_H-M   'P 1'
#
loop_
_entity.id
_entity.type
_entity.pdbx_description
1 polymer ?
#
loop_
_entity_poly.entity_id
_entity_poly.type
_entity_poly.pdbx_seq_one_letter_code
_entity_poly.pdbx_strand_id
1 'polypeptide(L)'
;MLFNSYAFIFFYFPLVLIGFFLIGRSNARAAAGFLALASLFFYGWWSVKALPLLLGSICFNYWVGLQLAPRAGRSDATRKHRLIVALAVNLTVLAVFK
;
A
#
# COMPACT_ATOMS: atom_id res chain seq x y z
N MET A 1 -1.41 -15.05 7.19
CA MET A 1 -2.41 -16.10 6.89
C MET A 1 -2.43 -16.26 5.38
N LEU A 2 -2.64 -17.45 4.84
CA LEU A 2 -2.81 -17.62 3.40
C LEU A 2 -4.23 -17.20 3.01
N PHE A 3 -4.40 -16.63 1.82
CA PHE A 3 -5.73 -16.26 1.30
C PHE A 3 -6.69 -17.46 1.18
N ASN A 4 -6.14 -18.66 0.96
CA ASN A 4 -6.92 -19.90 0.89
C ASN A 4 -7.27 -20.47 2.28
N SER A 5 -6.74 -19.91 3.37
CA SER A 5 -6.99 -20.43 4.71
C SER A 5 -8.44 -20.18 5.15
N TYR A 6 -9.07 -21.20 5.76
CA TYR A 6 -10.38 -21.06 6.39
C TYR A 6 -10.45 -19.94 7.42
N ALA A 7 -9.36 -19.71 8.17
CA ALA A 7 -9.28 -18.61 9.13
C ALA A 7 -9.37 -17.23 8.45
N PHE A 8 -8.82 -17.10 7.23
CA PHE A 8 -8.94 -15.87 6.46
C PHE A 8 -10.38 -15.62 6.01
N ILE A 9 -11.00 -16.63 5.38
CA ILE A 9 -12.33 -16.50 4.77
C ILE A 9 -13.41 -16.29 5.83
N PHE A 10 -13.40 -17.07 6.91
CA PHE A 10 -14.51 -17.10 7.87
C PHE A 10 -14.33 -16.17 9.08
N PHE A 11 -13.11 -15.72 9.39
CA PHE A 11 -12.87 -14.85 10.54
C PHE A 11 -12.30 -13.51 10.10
N TYR A 12 -11.13 -13.53 9.47
CA TYR A 12 -10.40 -12.29 9.17
C TYR A 12 -11.18 -11.37 8.22
N PHE A 13 -11.65 -11.92 7.10
CA PHE A 13 -12.40 -11.17 6.09
C PHE A 13 -13.68 -10.53 6.62
N PRO A 14 -14.63 -11.27 7.25
CA PRO A 14 -15.84 -10.67 7.77
C PRO A 14 -15.55 -9.66 8.89
N LEU A 15 -14.57 -9.92 9.74
CA LEU A 15 -14.19 -8.98 10.80
C LEU A 15 -13.69 -7.64 10.24
N VAL A 16 -12.78 -7.69 9.26
CA VAL A 16 -12.26 -6.49 8.59
C VAL A 16 -13.36 -5.77 7.84
N LEU A 17 -14.25 -6.50 7.17
CA LEU A 17 -15.35 -5.92 6.41
C LEU A 17 -16.34 -5.18 7.33
N ILE A 18 -16.74 -5.81 8.44
CA ILE A 18 -17.60 -5.19 9.46
C ILE A 18 -16.91 -3.94 10.03
N GLY A 19 -15.65 -4.05 10.45
CA GLY A 19 -14.89 -2.91 10.97
C GLY A 19 -14.79 -1.75 9.99
N PHE A 20 -14.54 -2.04 8.71
CA PHE A 20 -14.49 -1.03 7.65
C PHE A 20 -15.82 -0.29 7.48
N PHE A 21 -16.95 -1.00 7.41
CA PHE A 21 -18.26 -0.36 7.25
C PHE A 21 -18.69 0.41 8.49
N LEU A 22 -18.40 -0.10 9.69
CA LEU A 22 -18.70 0.60 10.95
C LEU A 22 -17.92 1.92 11.05
N ILE A 23 -16.62 1.91 10.79
CA ILE A 23 -15.78 3.11 10.83
C ILE A 23 -16.13 4.05 9.67
N GLY A 24 -16.40 3.49 8.48
CA GLY A 24 -16.71 4.23 7.26
C GLY A 24 -18.01 5.02 7.34
N ARG A 25 -18.96 4.56 8.18
CA ARG A 25 -20.20 5.28 8.45
C ARG A 25 -19.97 6.62 9.17
N SER A 26 -18.87 6.76 9.91
CA SER A 26 -18.51 7.99 10.62
C SER A 26 -17.43 8.80 9.89
N ASN A 27 -16.38 8.12 9.41
CA ASN A 27 -15.24 8.78 8.79
C ASN A 27 -14.56 7.88 7.75
N ALA A 28 -14.71 8.23 6.47
CA ALA A 28 -14.11 7.51 5.36
C ALA A 28 -12.57 7.45 5.42
N ARG A 29 -11.90 8.49 5.93
CA ARG A 29 -10.43 8.49 6.07
C ARG A 29 -9.97 7.52 7.15
N ALA A 30 -10.69 7.47 8.27
CA ALA A 30 -10.41 6.52 9.34
C ALA A 30 -10.63 5.07 8.86
N ALA A 31 -11.66 4.82 8.04
CA ALA A 31 -11.91 3.52 7.44
C ALA A 31 -10.79 3.10 6.47
N ALA A 32 -10.29 4.03 5.65
CA ALA A 32 -9.13 3.77 4.80
C ALA A 32 -7.88 3.45 5.62
N GLY A 33 -7.63 4.17 6.72
CA GLY A 33 -6.54 3.88 7.66
C GLY A 33 -6.67 2.51 8.32
N PHE A 34 -7.86 2.15 8.76
CA PHE A 34 -8.15 0.81 9.30
C PHE A 34 -7.88 -0.29 8.27
N LEU A 35 -8.35 -0.10 7.03
CA LEU A 35 -8.13 -1.08 5.96
C LEU A 35 -6.64 -1.22 5.61
N ALA A 36 -5.88 -0.13 5.64
CA ALA A 36 -4.44 -0.15 5.45
C ALA A 36 -3.73 -0.93 6.58
N LEU A 37 -4.09 -0.68 7.84
CA LEU A 37 -3.54 -1.40 8.99
C LEU A 37 -3.90 -2.89 8.95
N ALA A 38 -5.14 -3.23 8.62
CA ALA A 38 -5.57 -4.61 8.42
C ALA A 38 -4.70 -5.26 7.33
N SER A 39 -4.55 -4.62 6.17
CA SER A 39 -3.70 -5.14 5.09
C SER A 39 -2.27 -5.39 5.56
N LEU A 40 -1.66 -4.45 6.30
CA LEU A 40 -0.32 -4.62 6.85
C LEU A 40 -0.23 -5.78 7.85
N PHE A 41 -1.24 -5.97 8.70
CA PHE A 41 -1.30 -7.10 9.63
C PHE A 41 -1.37 -8.43 8.87
N PHE A 42 -2.20 -8.51 7.84
CA PHE A 42 -2.33 -9.71 7.00
C PHE A 42 -1.00 -10.08 6.31
N TYR A 43 -0.32 -9.09 5.73
CA TYR A 43 1.00 -9.29 5.10
C TYR A 43 2.09 -9.62 6.13
N GLY A 44 2.06 -8.95 7.29
CA GLY A 44 2.99 -9.16 8.38
C GLY A 44 2.91 -10.52 9.05
N TRP A 45 1.73 -11.15 9.00
CA TRP A 45 1.51 -12.49 9.55
C TRP A 45 2.44 -13.56 8.95
N TRP A 46 2.82 -13.42 7.68
CA TRP A 46 3.67 -14.40 7.01
C TRP A 46 5.16 -14.09 7.17
N SER A 47 5.55 -12.83 7.11
CA SER A 47 6.94 -12.42 7.31
C SER A 47 7.03 -10.98 7.81
N VAL A 48 7.25 -10.84 9.11
CA VAL A 48 7.51 -9.53 9.75
C VAL A 48 8.78 -8.88 9.20
N LYS A 49 9.73 -9.66 8.68
CA LYS A 49 10.96 -9.13 8.07
C LYS A 49 10.72 -8.45 6.70
N ALA A 50 9.70 -8.89 5.96
CA ALA A 50 9.33 -8.27 4.68
C ALA A 50 8.47 -7.01 4.87
N LEU A 51 7.90 -6.81 6.05
CA LEU A 51 7.01 -5.68 6.38
C LEU A 51 7.68 -4.31 6.24
N PRO A 52 8.91 -4.07 6.76
CA PRO A 52 9.62 -2.80 6.56
C PRO A 52 9.93 -2.53 5.08
N LEU A 53 10.25 -3.58 4.31
CA LEU A 53 10.49 -3.44 2.87
C LEU A 53 9.22 -3.04 2.12
N LEU A 54 8.10 -3.69 2.44
CA LEU A 54 6.78 -3.39 1.89
C LEU A 54 6.36 -1.95 2.22
N LEU A 55 6.47 -1.57 3.50
CA LEU A 55 6.17 -0.22 3.96
C LEU A 55 7.07 0.82 3.29
N GLY A 56 8.37 0.57 3.20
CA GLY A 56 9.32 1.44 2.53
C GLY A 56 8.95 1.64 1.06
N SER A 57 8.59 0.57 0.35
CA SER A 57 8.14 0.64 -1.04
C SER A 57 6.83 1.42 -1.18
N ILE A 58 5.84 1.17 -0.32
CA ILE A 58 4.55 1.90 -0.35
C ILE A 58 4.78 3.39 -0.09
N CYS A 59 5.56 3.76 0.93
CA CYS A 59 5.86 5.15 1.26
C CYS A 59 6.63 5.85 0.14
N PHE A 60 7.64 5.19 -0.44
CA PHE A 60 8.40 5.72 -1.56
C PHE A 60 7.50 5.96 -2.78
N ASN A 61 6.71 4.96 -3.17
CA ASN A 61 5.78 5.07 -4.30
C ASN A 61 4.72 6.15 -4.07
N TYR A 62 4.18 6.25 -2.85
CA TYR A 62 3.21 7.28 -2.48
C TYR A 62 3.83 8.68 -2.55
N TRP A 63 5.05 8.86 -2.02
CA TRP A 63 5.77 10.12 -2.07
C TRP A 63 6.08 10.57 -3.51
N VAL A 64 6.57 9.65 -4.35
CA VAL A 64 6.76 9.89 -5.79
C VAL A 64 5.44 10.25 -6.46
N GLY A 65 4.35 9.52 -6.16
CA GLY A 65 3.01 9.77 -6.69
C GLY A 65 2.52 11.18 -6.38
N LEU A 66 2.72 11.66 -5.14
CA LEU A 66 2.41 13.05 -4.75
C LEU A 66 3.23 14.08 -5.54
N GLN A 67 4.48 13.78 -5.87
CA GLN A 67 5.36 14.65 -6.67
C GLN A 67 5.02 14.65 -8.17
N LEU A 68 4.28 13.62 -8.62
CA LEU A 68 3.78 13.46 -9.99
C LEU A 68 2.37 14.06 -10.18
N ALA A 69 1.68 14.40 -9.10
CA ALA A 69 0.35 15.02 -9.15
C ALA A 69 0.41 16.34 -9.95
N PRO A 70 -0.58 16.60 -10.84
CA PRO A 70 -0.60 17.81 -11.65
C PRO A 70 -0.64 19.06 -10.74
N ARG A 71 0.31 19.97 -10.92
CA ARG A 71 0.32 21.30 -10.31
C ARG A 71 0.59 22.32 -11.41
N ALA A 72 -0.16 23.42 -11.38
CA ALA A 72 0.03 24.52 -12.31
C ALA A 72 1.49 25.01 -12.28
N GLY A 73 2.10 25.17 -13.45
CA GLY A 73 3.46 25.72 -13.60
C GLY A 73 4.63 24.70 -13.58
N ARG A 74 4.37 23.38 -13.58
CA ARG A 74 5.45 22.37 -13.68
C ARG A 74 5.67 21.88 -15.11
N SER A 75 6.95 21.82 -15.52
CA SER A 75 7.37 21.23 -16.79
C SER A 75 7.12 19.72 -16.82
N ASP A 76 6.51 19.25 -17.92
CA ASP A 76 6.26 17.82 -18.16
C ASP A 76 7.54 16.99 -18.23
N ALA A 77 8.67 17.59 -18.62
CA ALA A 77 9.96 16.91 -18.71
C ALA A 77 10.45 16.43 -17.33
N THR A 78 10.35 17.27 -16.30
CA THR A 78 10.75 16.90 -14.92
C THR A 78 9.82 15.83 -14.34
N ARG A 79 8.54 15.84 -14.72
CA ARG A 79 7.56 14.83 -14.33
C ARG A 79 7.90 13.47 -14.95
N LYS A 80 8.21 13.44 -16.24
CA LYS A 80 8.64 12.23 -16.95
C LYS A 80 9.92 11.64 -16.36
N HIS A 81 10.92 12.47 -16.06
CA HIS A 81 12.16 12.01 -15.43
C HIS A 81 11.93 11.37 -14.05
N ARG A 82 11.12 12.01 -13.18
CA ARG A 82 10.76 11.43 -11.87
C ARG A 82 10.04 10.09 -11.99
N LEU A 83 9.18 9.94 -13.00
CA LEU A 83 8.48 8.69 -13.32
C LEU A 83 9.48 7.58 -13.70
N ILE A 84 10.44 7.89 -14.58
CA ILE A 84 11.46 6.94 -15.03
C ILE A 84 12.33 6.49 -13.85
N VAL A 85 12.80 7.42 -13.01
CA VAL A 85 13.61 7.09 -11.83
C VAL A 85 12.84 6.18 -10.86
N ALA A 86 11.57 6.49 -10.60
CA ALA A 86 10.75 5.67 -9.71
C ALA A 86 10.48 4.27 -10.27
N LEU A 87 10.27 4.15 -11.58
CA LEU A 87 10.15 2.85 -12.26
C LEU A 87 11.45 2.04 -12.16
N ALA A 88 12.59 2.67 -12.41
CA ALA A 88 13.90 2.03 -12.31
C ALA A 88 14.17 1.49 -10.88
N VAL A 89 13.83 2.27 -9.85
CA VAL A 89 13.95 1.84 -8.44
C VAL A 89 13.04 0.64 -8.16
N ASN A 90 11.76 0.69 -8.55
CA ASN A 90 10.83 -0.42 -8.34
C ASN A 90 11.29 -1.70 -9.05
N LEU A 91 11.77 -1.58 -10.30
CA LEU A 91 12.30 -2.73 -11.06
C LEU A 91 13.57 -3.30 -10.45
N THR A 92 14.46 -2.45 -9.94
CA THR A 92 15.69 -2.89 -9.25
C THR A 92 15.35 -3.65 -7.98
N VAL A 93 14.45 -3.12 -7.15
CA VAL A 93 13.96 -3.81 -5.95
C VAL A 93 13.31 -5.14 -6.35
N LEU A 94 12.50 -5.18 -7.40
CA LEU A 94 11.91 -6.42 -7.88
C LEU A 94 12.98 -7.44 -8.28
N ALA A 95 14.00 -7.03 -9.04
CA ALA A 95 15.09 -7.92 -9.47
C ALA A 95 15.93 -8.49 -8.33
N VAL A 96 16.07 -7.77 -7.21
CA VAL A 96 16.81 -8.24 -6.03
C VAL A 96 16.01 -9.27 -5.22
N PHE A 97 14.68 -9.16 -5.21
CA PHE A 97 13.79 -9.97 -4.36
C PHE A 97 13.03 -11.08 -5.10
N LYS A 98 13.14 -11.15 -6.42
CA LYS A 98 12.47 -12.13 -7.29
C LYS A 98 13.45 -13.19 -7.76
#